data_AF-A0AAW4PIR3-F1
#
_entry.id   AF-A0AAW4PIR3-F1
#
_cell.length_a   1.000
_cell.length_b   1.000
_cell.length_c   1.000
_cell.angle_alpha   90.00
_cell.angle_beta   90.00
_cell.angle_gamma   90.00
#
_symmetry.space_group_name_H-M   'P 1'
#
loop_
_entity.id
_entity.type
_entity.pdbx_description
1 polymer ?
#
loop_
_entity_poly.entity_id
_entity_poly.type
_entity_poly.pdbx_seq_one_letter_code
_entity_poly.pdbx_strand_id
1 'polypeptide(L)'
;MTVREELIAELKRLQAETGRTPTKALMVGKGKFDPEQYREQFGSWEEALRVAGFDPEARDRERYDTLSQLDQESQTKIQMLLESNEYELFFRGQLLAEVNRLAVELDEAPSITDLRKYGRYSDNNYFKYFGSWSEAIKEIGVSPNEVPTRISDLELLAELRRVAEAIDAKPRTKDIRERGKYSVQTYYSHFESWDAACEQAGILSTTGG
;
A
#
# COMPACT_ATOMS: atom_id res chain seq x y z
N MET A 1 -34.72 3.89 11.89
CA MET A 1 -33.49 3.08 11.81
C MET A 1 -32.43 3.78 12.64
N THR A 2 -31.74 3.07 13.51
CA THR A 2 -30.59 3.62 14.25
C THR A 2 -29.32 3.55 13.38
N VAL A 3 -28.30 4.37 13.70
CA VAL A 3 -26.98 4.29 13.03
C VAL A 3 -26.43 2.86 13.08
N ARG A 4 -26.62 2.17 14.21
CA ARG A 4 -26.18 0.79 14.40
C ARG A 4 -26.87 -0.18 13.41
N GLU A 5 -28.16 0.01 13.14
CA GLU A 5 -28.90 -0.80 12.16
C GLU A 5 -28.45 -0.52 10.72
N GLU A 6 -28.17 0.75 10.38
CA GLU A 6 -27.63 1.15 9.06
C GLU A 6 -26.27 0.50 8.77
N LEU A 7 -25.37 0.52 9.74
CA LEU A 7 -24.05 -0.09 9.63
C LEU A 7 -24.15 -1.61 9.37
N ILE A 8 -25.04 -2.32 10.09
CA ILE A 8 -25.27 -3.76 9.87
C ILE A 8 -25.91 -4.01 8.49
N ALA A 9 -26.88 -3.20 8.09
CA ALA A 9 -27.53 -3.33 6.79
C ALA A 9 -26.51 -3.15 5.65
N GLU A 10 -25.55 -2.25 5.80
CA GLU A 10 -24.50 -2.05 4.80
C GLU A 10 -23.52 -3.23 4.71
N LEU A 11 -23.14 -3.84 5.84
CA LEU A 11 -22.36 -5.08 5.82
C LEU A 11 -23.11 -6.20 5.08
N LYS A 12 -24.41 -6.35 5.35
CA LYS A 12 -25.24 -7.34 4.66
C LYS A 12 -25.39 -7.07 3.16
N ARG A 13 -25.50 -5.80 2.77
CA ARG A 13 -25.54 -5.39 1.37
C ARG A 13 -24.26 -5.80 0.64
N LEU A 14 -23.10 -5.45 1.20
CA LEU A 14 -21.79 -5.78 0.62
C LEU A 14 -21.57 -7.30 0.53
N GLN A 15 -22.01 -8.05 1.53
CA GLN A 15 -21.95 -9.50 1.49
C GLN A 15 -22.83 -10.09 0.39
N ALA A 16 -24.06 -9.58 0.23
CA ALA A 16 -24.98 -10.05 -0.79
C ALA A 16 -24.47 -9.72 -2.21
N GLU A 17 -23.78 -8.60 -2.39
CA GLU A 17 -23.19 -8.19 -3.66
C GLU A 17 -21.95 -9.02 -4.03
N THR A 18 -21.06 -9.24 -3.07
CA THR A 18 -19.76 -9.89 -3.33
C THR A 18 -19.76 -11.39 -3.10
N GLY A 19 -20.79 -11.91 -2.42
CA GLY A 19 -20.85 -13.29 -1.94
C GLY A 19 -19.89 -13.57 -0.78
N ARG A 20 -19.15 -12.56 -0.28
CA ARG A 20 -18.02 -12.74 0.63
C ARG A 20 -18.20 -11.97 1.93
N THR A 21 -17.50 -12.39 2.98
CA THR A 21 -17.52 -11.65 4.25
C THR A 21 -16.89 -10.26 4.07
N PRO A 22 -17.60 -9.16 4.37
CA PRO A 22 -17.10 -7.81 4.10
C PRO A 22 -15.80 -7.50 4.84
N THR A 23 -14.89 -6.82 4.14
CA THR A 23 -13.63 -6.35 4.69
C THR A 23 -13.67 -4.84 4.91
N LYS A 24 -12.74 -4.31 5.72
CA LYS A 24 -12.55 -2.86 5.84
C LYS A 24 -12.19 -2.22 4.49
N ALA A 25 -11.35 -2.88 3.68
CA ALA A 25 -11.00 -2.41 2.34
C ALA A 25 -12.24 -2.33 1.43
N LEU A 26 -13.10 -3.36 1.44
CA LEU A 26 -14.33 -3.39 0.68
C LEU A 26 -15.31 -2.28 1.12
N MET A 27 -15.38 -2.01 2.42
CA MET A 27 -16.17 -0.91 2.94
C MET A 27 -15.63 0.45 2.47
N VAL A 28 -14.31 0.62 2.40
CA VAL A 28 -13.69 1.86 1.88
C VAL A 28 -13.95 2.04 0.40
N GLY A 29 -13.78 1.00 -0.41
CA GLY A 29 -13.93 1.10 -1.87
C GLY A 29 -15.38 1.13 -2.34
N LYS A 30 -16.26 0.31 -1.73
CA LYS A 30 -17.63 0.05 -2.23
C LYS A 30 -18.72 0.30 -1.20
N GLY A 31 -18.35 0.63 0.03
CA GLY A 31 -19.29 0.90 1.12
C GLY A 31 -19.65 2.37 1.27
N LYS A 32 -20.67 2.64 2.09
CA LYS A 32 -21.18 3.99 2.36
C LYS A 32 -20.60 4.65 3.61
N PHE A 33 -19.94 3.87 4.47
CA PHE A 33 -19.56 4.29 5.82
C PHE A 33 -18.06 4.13 6.03
N ASP A 34 -17.50 4.97 6.90
CA ASP A 34 -16.11 4.81 7.31
C ASP A 34 -15.97 3.59 8.25
N PRO A 35 -14.98 2.69 8.06
CA PRO A 35 -14.73 1.57 8.97
C PRO A 35 -14.60 1.94 10.46
N GLU A 36 -14.17 3.16 10.78
CA GLU A 36 -14.06 3.66 12.15
C GLU A 36 -15.43 3.81 12.83
N GLN A 37 -16.50 4.09 12.08
CA GLN A 37 -17.86 4.15 12.63
C GLN A 37 -18.28 2.79 13.19
N TYR A 38 -17.83 1.69 12.60
CA TYR A 38 -18.09 0.35 13.12
C TYR A 38 -17.37 0.11 14.45
N ARG A 39 -16.11 0.57 14.57
CA ARG A 39 -15.39 0.52 15.85
C ARG A 39 -16.08 1.36 16.92
N GLU A 40 -16.56 2.55 16.58
CA GLU A 40 -17.27 3.43 17.53
C GLU A 40 -18.60 2.85 18.01
N GLN A 41 -19.38 2.22 17.11
CA GLN A 41 -20.71 1.70 17.44
C GLN A 41 -20.72 0.28 18.02
N PHE A 42 -19.69 -0.54 17.72
CA PHE A 42 -19.64 -1.96 18.11
C PHE A 42 -18.41 -2.32 18.94
N GLY A 43 -17.46 -1.40 19.15
CA GLY A 43 -16.19 -1.64 19.83
C GLY A 43 -15.08 -2.18 18.90
N SER A 44 -15.44 -2.96 17.89
CA SER A 44 -14.53 -3.41 16.84
C SER A 44 -15.26 -3.77 15.53
N TRP A 45 -14.49 -3.90 14.45
CA TRP A 45 -15.01 -4.37 13.17
C TRP A 45 -15.48 -5.83 13.25
N GLU A 46 -14.71 -6.67 13.94
CA GLU A 46 -15.01 -8.09 14.13
C GLU A 46 -16.31 -8.26 14.92
N GLU A 47 -16.57 -7.40 15.90
CA GLU A 47 -17.83 -7.43 16.63
C GLU A 47 -19.01 -6.98 15.76
N ALA A 48 -18.81 -5.96 14.91
CA ALA A 48 -19.84 -5.58 13.95
C ALA A 48 -20.17 -6.72 12.96
N LEU A 49 -19.16 -7.46 12.48
CA LEU A 49 -19.36 -8.64 11.65
C LEU A 49 -20.15 -9.74 12.39
N ARG A 50 -19.80 -10.04 13.64
CA ARG A 50 -20.54 -11.03 14.46
C ARG A 50 -22.00 -10.62 14.65
N VAL A 51 -22.26 -9.36 14.98
CA VAL A 51 -23.62 -8.82 15.12
C VAL A 51 -24.38 -8.87 13.79
N ALA A 52 -23.70 -8.70 12.66
CA ALA A 52 -24.29 -8.85 11.33
C ALA A 52 -24.59 -10.31 10.96
N GLY A 53 -24.10 -11.28 11.74
CA GLY A 53 -24.26 -12.71 11.50
C GLY A 53 -23.15 -13.34 10.67
N PHE A 54 -22.00 -12.67 10.57
CA PHE A 54 -20.83 -13.15 9.83
C PHE A 54 -19.76 -13.71 10.76
N ASP A 55 -19.01 -14.69 10.25
CA ASP A 55 -17.81 -15.23 10.88
C ASP A 55 -16.59 -14.40 10.44
N PRO A 56 -15.95 -13.61 11.33
CA PRO A 56 -14.81 -12.77 10.97
C PRO A 56 -13.63 -13.56 10.39
N GLU A 57 -13.50 -14.84 10.73
CA GLU A 57 -12.43 -15.73 10.28
C GLU A 57 -12.74 -16.37 8.91
N ALA A 58 -13.99 -16.27 8.42
CA ALA A 58 -14.37 -16.83 7.13
C ALA A 58 -13.62 -16.19 5.94
N ARG A 59 -13.07 -14.99 6.13
CA ARG A 59 -12.32 -14.22 5.13
C ARG A 59 -11.12 -14.98 4.54
N ASP A 60 -10.62 -16.00 5.25
CA ASP A 60 -9.50 -16.83 4.81
C ASP A 60 -9.90 -17.92 3.81
N ARG A 61 -11.15 -18.39 3.87
CA ARG A 61 -11.68 -19.42 2.95
C ARG A 61 -11.88 -18.87 1.54
N GLU A 62 -12.26 -17.61 1.44
CA GLU A 62 -12.63 -16.90 0.19
C GLU A 62 -11.47 -16.06 -0.36
N ARG A 63 -10.26 -16.31 0.11
CA ARG A 63 -9.12 -15.39 0.03
C ARG A 63 -8.65 -15.10 -1.40
N TYR A 64 -8.91 -16.00 -2.33
CA TYR A 64 -8.43 -15.90 -3.72
C TYR A 64 -9.56 -15.73 -4.74
N ASP A 65 -10.80 -15.54 -4.30
CA ASP A 65 -11.95 -15.45 -5.20
C ASP A 65 -11.83 -14.25 -6.17
N THR A 66 -11.15 -13.19 -5.74
CA THR A 66 -10.88 -12.00 -6.56
C THR A 66 -9.93 -12.28 -7.72
N LEU A 67 -9.21 -13.42 -7.75
CA LEU A 67 -8.36 -13.80 -8.88
C LEU A 67 -9.17 -13.98 -10.17
N SER A 68 -10.46 -14.29 -10.05
CA SER A 68 -11.38 -14.37 -11.20
C SER A 68 -11.60 -13.04 -11.93
N GLN A 69 -11.20 -11.91 -11.33
CA GLN A 69 -11.30 -10.58 -11.93
C GLN A 69 -10.04 -10.16 -12.70
N LEU A 70 -8.95 -10.95 -12.60
CA LEU A 70 -7.73 -10.70 -13.36
C LEU A 70 -7.88 -11.20 -14.80
N ASP A 71 -6.99 -10.73 -15.67
CA ASP A 71 -6.81 -11.36 -16.97
C ASP A 71 -6.32 -12.81 -16.81
N GLN A 72 -6.56 -13.63 -17.84
CA GLN A 72 -6.27 -15.06 -17.81
C GLN A 72 -4.78 -15.37 -17.56
N GLU A 73 -3.87 -14.53 -18.04
CA GLU A 73 -2.43 -14.74 -17.88
C GLU A 73 -2.02 -14.52 -16.42
N SER A 74 -2.41 -13.38 -15.84
CA SER A 74 -2.17 -13.03 -14.44
C SER A 74 -2.80 -14.05 -13.49
N GLN A 75 -4.06 -14.45 -13.75
CA GLN A 75 -4.75 -15.46 -12.96
C GLN A 75 -4.00 -16.79 -12.97
N THR A 76 -3.61 -17.29 -14.15
CA THR A 76 -2.92 -18.57 -14.31
C THR A 76 -1.58 -18.56 -13.60
N LYS A 77 -0.81 -17.47 -13.75
CA LYS A 77 0.48 -17.28 -13.08
C LYS A 77 0.35 -17.33 -11.56
N ILE A 78 -0.61 -16.62 -10.99
CA ILE A 78 -0.81 -16.61 -9.54
C ILE A 78 -1.27 -17.99 -9.06
N GLN A 79 -2.15 -18.67 -9.80
CA GLN A 79 -2.60 -20.01 -9.46
C GLN A 79 -1.43 -21.02 -9.43
N MET A 80 -0.55 -20.99 -10.44
CA MET A 80 0.65 -21.83 -10.47
C MET A 80 1.57 -21.58 -9.26
N LEU A 81 1.73 -20.31 -8.85
CA LEU A 81 2.50 -19.99 -7.64
C LEU A 81 1.82 -20.55 -6.39
N LEU A 82 0.50 -20.39 -6.25
CA LEU A 82 -0.28 -20.89 -5.12
C LEU A 82 -0.33 -22.42 -5.02
N GLU A 83 -0.05 -23.13 -6.11
CA GLU A 83 0.05 -24.59 -6.15
C GLU A 83 1.49 -25.11 -5.99
N SER A 84 2.47 -24.20 -5.91
CA SER A 84 3.87 -24.59 -5.79
C SER A 84 4.17 -25.22 -4.44
N ASN A 85 4.93 -26.32 -4.46
CA ASN A 85 5.48 -26.93 -3.25
C ASN A 85 6.73 -26.18 -2.73
N GLU A 86 7.28 -25.26 -3.51
CA GLU A 86 8.39 -24.41 -3.07
C GLU A 86 7.84 -23.24 -2.24
N TYR A 87 8.23 -23.17 -0.97
CA TYR A 87 7.75 -22.17 -0.02
C TYR A 87 7.87 -20.73 -0.56
N GLU A 88 9.02 -20.38 -1.15
CA GLU A 88 9.25 -19.02 -1.64
C GLU A 88 8.32 -18.65 -2.81
N LEU A 89 8.02 -19.60 -3.71
CA LEU A 89 7.10 -19.41 -4.83
C LEU A 89 5.65 -19.36 -4.34
N PHE A 90 5.27 -20.28 -3.45
CA PHE A 90 3.96 -20.27 -2.81
C PHE A 90 3.69 -18.95 -2.12
N PHE A 91 4.62 -18.49 -1.29
CA PHE A 91 4.50 -17.24 -0.57
C PHE A 91 4.45 -16.03 -1.52
N ARG A 92 5.23 -16.03 -2.61
CA ARG A 92 5.11 -15.01 -3.66
C ARG A 92 3.69 -14.96 -4.26
N GLY A 93 3.08 -16.11 -4.54
CA GLY A 93 1.68 -16.20 -4.98
C GLY A 93 0.70 -15.63 -3.97
N GLN A 94 0.91 -15.89 -2.68
CA GLN A 94 0.11 -15.34 -1.60
C GLN A 94 0.16 -13.80 -1.54
N LEU A 95 1.34 -13.23 -1.76
CA LEU A 95 1.54 -11.78 -1.80
C LEU A 95 0.82 -11.15 -3.00
N LEU A 96 0.94 -11.74 -4.21
CA LEU A 96 0.25 -11.24 -5.41
C LEU A 96 -1.27 -11.33 -5.28
N ALA A 97 -1.78 -12.43 -4.75
CA ALA A 97 -3.22 -12.57 -4.52
C ALA A 97 -3.75 -11.53 -3.51
N GLU A 98 -2.94 -11.15 -2.53
CA GLU A 98 -3.29 -10.08 -1.59
C GLU A 98 -3.29 -8.69 -2.27
N VAL A 99 -2.33 -8.40 -3.15
CA VAL A 99 -2.36 -7.15 -3.96
C VAL A 99 -3.64 -7.09 -4.77
N ASN A 100 -3.99 -8.18 -5.45
CA ASN A 100 -5.20 -8.26 -6.25
C ASN A 100 -6.48 -8.08 -5.39
N ARG A 101 -6.54 -8.72 -4.22
CA ARG A 101 -7.67 -8.52 -3.29
C ARG A 101 -7.84 -7.05 -2.93
N LEU A 102 -6.74 -6.38 -2.54
CA LEU A 102 -6.80 -4.96 -2.18
C LEU A 102 -7.26 -4.11 -3.37
N ALA A 103 -6.74 -4.35 -4.57
CA ALA A 103 -7.15 -3.62 -5.76
C ALA A 103 -8.64 -3.76 -6.06
N VAL A 104 -9.17 -4.99 -6.00
CA VAL A 104 -10.58 -5.28 -6.26
C VAL A 104 -11.51 -4.71 -5.17
N GLU A 105 -11.10 -4.79 -3.91
CA GLU A 105 -11.93 -4.34 -2.78
C GLU A 105 -11.93 -2.82 -2.62
N LEU A 106 -10.82 -2.15 -2.92
CA LEU A 106 -10.73 -0.69 -2.94
C LEU A 106 -11.28 -0.07 -4.24
N ASP A 107 -11.45 -0.88 -5.28
CA ASP A 107 -11.86 -0.44 -6.63
C ASP A 107 -10.84 0.51 -7.30
N GLU A 108 -9.58 0.44 -6.87
CA GLU A 108 -8.47 1.25 -7.38
C GLU A 108 -7.10 0.58 -7.11
N ALA A 109 -6.03 1.09 -7.71
CA ALA A 109 -4.69 0.58 -7.44
C ALA A 109 -4.28 0.87 -5.97
N PRO A 110 -3.98 -0.16 -5.15
CA PRO A 110 -3.77 0.04 -3.74
C PRO A 110 -2.45 0.76 -3.44
N SER A 111 -2.45 1.68 -2.46
CA SER A 111 -1.24 2.32 -1.97
C SER A 111 -0.53 1.48 -0.88
N ILE A 112 0.70 1.85 -0.53
CA ILE A 112 1.38 1.22 0.62
C ILE A 112 0.65 1.50 1.94
N THR A 113 -0.07 2.62 2.03
CA THR A 113 -0.89 2.94 3.20
C THR A 113 -2.06 1.98 3.30
N ASP A 114 -2.66 1.62 2.16
CA ASP A 114 -3.75 0.63 2.12
C ASP A 114 -3.27 -0.76 2.48
N LEU A 115 -2.08 -1.15 2.00
CA LEU A 115 -1.43 -2.39 2.44
C LEU A 115 -1.25 -2.39 3.96
N ARG A 116 -0.72 -1.31 4.55
CA ARG A 116 -0.47 -1.24 6.00
C ARG A 116 -1.76 -1.23 6.82
N LYS A 117 -2.84 -0.64 6.30
CA LYS A 117 -4.13 -0.53 7.00
C LYS A 117 -5.00 -1.77 6.86
N TYR A 118 -5.03 -2.35 5.66
CA TYR A 118 -6.02 -3.36 5.28
C TYR A 118 -5.40 -4.66 4.76
N GLY A 119 -4.09 -4.68 4.57
CA GLY A 119 -3.33 -5.84 4.14
C GLY A 119 -2.94 -6.77 5.29
N ARG A 120 -2.68 -8.03 4.94
CA ARG A 120 -2.26 -9.08 5.88
C ARG A 120 -0.75 -9.19 6.07
N TYR A 121 0.00 -8.75 5.07
CA TYR A 121 1.46 -8.91 5.02
C TYR A 121 2.16 -7.57 5.20
N SER A 122 3.34 -7.59 5.80
CA SER A 122 4.18 -6.40 5.91
C SER A 122 4.68 -5.95 4.53
N ASP A 123 4.86 -4.64 4.38
CA ASP A 123 5.50 -4.00 3.24
C ASP A 123 6.92 -4.53 2.97
N ASN A 124 7.65 -4.92 4.01
CA ASN A 124 8.96 -5.58 3.89
C ASN A 124 8.91 -6.87 3.06
N ASN A 125 7.81 -7.64 3.09
CA ASN A 125 7.67 -8.81 2.24
C ASN A 125 7.65 -8.38 0.77
N TYR A 126 6.89 -7.35 0.42
CA TYR A 126 6.83 -6.89 -0.97
C TYR A 126 8.18 -6.38 -1.48
N PHE A 127 8.95 -5.70 -0.63
CA PHE A 127 10.33 -5.35 -0.94
C PHE A 127 11.21 -6.59 -1.17
N LYS A 128 11.15 -7.59 -0.27
CA LYS A 128 11.96 -8.81 -0.37
C LYS A 128 11.66 -9.63 -1.65
N TYR A 129 10.39 -9.77 -2.02
CA TYR A 129 9.95 -10.70 -3.08
C TYR A 129 9.80 -10.06 -4.46
N PHE A 130 9.65 -8.74 -4.53
CA PHE A 130 9.39 -8.01 -5.78
C PHE A 130 10.29 -6.78 -5.96
N GLY A 131 11.12 -6.44 -4.98
CA GLY A 131 11.97 -5.24 -4.99
C GLY A 131 11.21 -3.95 -4.61
N SER A 132 9.92 -3.86 -4.91
CA SER A 132 9.06 -2.77 -4.41
C SER A 132 7.57 -3.11 -4.44
N TRP A 133 6.76 -2.30 -3.78
CA TRP A 133 5.29 -2.38 -3.86
C TRP A 133 4.78 -2.14 -5.28
N SER A 134 5.33 -1.14 -5.99
CA SER A 134 4.93 -0.83 -7.36
C SER A 134 5.24 -1.97 -8.32
N GLU A 135 6.35 -2.68 -8.14
CA GLU A 135 6.67 -3.88 -8.94
C GLU A 135 5.68 -5.03 -8.66
N ALA A 136 5.26 -5.21 -7.41
CA ALA A 136 4.24 -6.20 -7.06
C ALA A 136 2.87 -5.89 -7.69
N ILE A 137 2.50 -4.62 -7.83
CA ILE A 137 1.25 -4.21 -8.52
C ILE A 137 1.35 -4.45 -10.03
N LYS A 138 2.49 -4.13 -10.66
CA LYS A 138 2.70 -4.39 -12.09
C LYS A 138 2.62 -5.87 -12.43
N GLU A 139 3.05 -6.74 -11.52
CA GLU A 139 3.03 -8.20 -11.70
C GLU A 139 1.62 -8.80 -11.85
N ILE A 140 0.58 -8.07 -11.46
CA ILE A 140 -0.84 -8.45 -11.64
C ILE A 140 -1.52 -7.65 -12.76
N GLY A 141 -0.77 -6.96 -13.61
CA GLY A 141 -1.30 -6.20 -14.75
C GLY A 141 -1.97 -4.86 -14.38
N VAL A 142 -1.89 -4.43 -13.12
CA VAL A 142 -2.46 -3.16 -12.66
C VAL A 142 -1.40 -2.06 -12.77
N SER A 143 -1.81 -0.87 -13.22
CA SER A 143 -0.93 0.31 -13.18
C SER A 143 -0.88 0.84 -11.75
N PRO A 144 0.31 0.92 -11.11
CA PRO A 144 0.41 1.47 -9.76
C PRO A 144 -0.05 2.93 -9.75
N ASN A 145 -0.74 3.35 -8.68
CA ASN A 145 -0.99 4.76 -8.45
C ASN A 145 0.35 5.53 -8.44
N GLU A 146 0.45 6.62 -9.21
CA GLU A 146 1.69 7.39 -9.41
C GLU A 146 2.26 8.01 -8.12
N VAL A 147 1.56 7.89 -6.99
CA VAL A 147 2.00 8.43 -5.71
C VAL A 147 3.24 7.65 -5.25
N PRO A 148 4.44 8.27 -5.22
CA PRO A 148 5.66 7.57 -4.85
C PRO A 148 5.57 7.11 -3.41
N THR A 149 5.33 5.81 -3.21
CA THR A 149 5.27 5.20 -1.87
C THR A 149 6.66 5.08 -1.23
N ARG A 150 7.70 5.29 -2.03
CA ARG A 150 9.08 5.57 -1.60
C ARG A 150 9.50 6.81 -2.39
N ILE A 151 9.85 7.88 -1.69
CA ILE A 151 10.39 9.09 -2.31
C ILE A 151 11.59 8.62 -3.13
N SER A 152 11.54 8.79 -4.45
CA SER A 152 12.59 8.28 -5.32
C SER A 152 13.90 9.06 -5.10
N ASP A 153 15.03 8.46 -5.46
CA ASP A 153 16.31 9.20 -5.46
C ASP A 153 16.17 10.47 -6.31
N LEU A 154 15.53 10.38 -7.49
CA LEU A 154 15.28 11.53 -8.36
C LEU A 154 14.49 12.65 -7.68
N GLU A 155 13.48 12.30 -6.89
CA GLU A 155 12.65 13.25 -6.14
C GLU A 155 13.43 13.92 -5.00
N LEU A 156 14.24 13.14 -4.27
CA LEU A 156 15.14 13.67 -3.24
C LEU A 156 16.19 14.61 -3.85
N LEU A 157 16.79 14.24 -4.99
CA LEU A 157 17.79 15.04 -5.70
C LEU A 157 17.17 16.33 -6.28
N ALA A 158 15.96 16.26 -6.84
CA ALA A 158 15.23 17.43 -7.32
C ALA A 158 14.90 18.41 -6.19
N GLU A 159 14.48 17.90 -5.03
CA GLU A 159 14.24 18.72 -3.84
C GLU A 159 15.55 19.34 -3.30
N LEU A 160 16.66 18.59 -3.34
CA LEU A 160 17.97 19.08 -2.93
C LEU A 160 18.44 20.25 -3.85
N ARG A 161 18.23 20.13 -5.17
CA ARG A 161 18.50 21.20 -6.15
C ARG A 161 17.64 22.44 -5.89
N ARG A 162 16.34 22.25 -5.68
CA ARG A 162 15.42 23.35 -5.36
C ARG A 162 15.86 24.13 -4.13
N VAL A 163 16.29 23.43 -3.07
CA VAL A 163 16.81 24.08 -1.86
C VAL A 163 18.13 24.78 -2.14
N ALA A 164 19.03 24.19 -2.94
CA ALA A 164 20.30 24.81 -3.35
C ALA A 164 20.09 26.12 -4.12
N GLU A 165 19.16 26.12 -5.09
CA GLU A 165 18.76 27.31 -5.84
C GLU A 165 18.16 28.38 -4.92
N ALA A 166 17.33 27.98 -3.94
CA ALA A 166 16.69 28.90 -3.01
C ALA A 166 17.66 29.58 -2.03
N ILE A 167 18.82 28.98 -1.77
CA ILE A 167 19.85 29.52 -0.88
C ILE A 167 21.10 30.01 -1.64
N ASP A 168 21.13 29.84 -2.97
CA ASP A 168 22.26 30.10 -3.85
C ASP A 168 23.59 29.50 -3.36
N ALA A 169 23.52 28.30 -2.79
CA ALA A 169 24.67 27.62 -2.17
C ALA A 169 24.45 26.11 -2.03
N LYS A 170 25.53 25.36 -1.72
CA LYS A 170 25.45 23.93 -1.38
C LYS A 170 24.63 23.73 -0.08
N PRO A 171 23.49 23.02 -0.11
CA PRO A 171 22.67 22.79 1.08
C PRO A 171 23.38 21.96 2.14
N ARG A 172 23.25 22.36 3.39
CA ARG A 172 23.58 21.55 4.57
C ARG A 172 22.32 20.88 5.09
N THR A 173 22.50 19.88 5.96
CA THR A 173 21.36 19.19 6.60
C THR A 173 20.41 20.15 7.34
N LYS A 174 20.93 21.27 7.87
CA LYS A 174 20.11 22.32 8.48
C LYS A 174 19.16 22.99 7.47
N ASP A 175 19.63 23.30 6.27
CA ASP A 175 18.85 23.99 5.25
C ASP A 175 17.67 23.12 4.79
N ILE A 176 17.85 21.80 4.73
CA ILE A 176 16.79 20.85 4.42
C ILE A 176 15.80 20.68 5.58
N ARG A 177 16.26 20.75 6.84
CA ARG A 177 15.32 20.79 7.99
C ARG A 177 14.46 22.04 7.99
N GLU A 178 14.99 23.18 7.55
CA GLU A 178 14.29 24.46 7.58
C GLU A 178 13.42 24.69 6.34
N ARG A 179 13.83 24.18 5.17
CA ARG A 179 13.25 24.55 3.87
C ARG A 179 12.86 23.35 3.02
N GLY A 180 13.27 22.14 3.39
CA GLY A 180 13.06 20.91 2.63
C GLY A 180 11.73 20.26 2.94
N LYS A 181 11.18 19.55 1.95
CA LYS A 181 9.95 18.74 2.08
C LYS A 181 10.16 17.41 2.81
N TYR A 182 11.38 16.88 2.77
CA TYR A 182 11.70 15.54 3.29
C TYR A 182 12.68 15.59 4.46
N SER A 183 12.60 14.59 5.34
CA SER A 183 13.49 14.50 6.49
C SER A 183 14.93 14.21 6.06
N VAL A 184 15.91 14.72 6.81
CA VAL A 184 17.33 14.39 6.60
C VAL A 184 17.59 12.88 6.69
N GLN A 185 16.83 12.17 7.54
CA GLN A 185 16.93 10.71 7.67
C GLN A 185 16.55 9.98 6.37
N THR A 186 15.61 10.54 5.60
CA THR A 186 15.19 10.01 4.30
C THR A 186 16.37 10.04 3.31
N TYR A 187 17.16 11.11 3.30
CA TYR A 187 18.37 11.20 2.49
C TYR A 187 19.42 10.17 2.90
N TYR A 188 19.69 9.99 4.20
CA TYR A 188 20.63 8.96 4.67
C TYR A 188 20.17 7.52 4.42
N SER A 189 18.88 7.30 4.23
CA SER A 189 18.33 5.97 3.92
C SER A 189 18.42 5.64 2.42
N HIS A 190 18.70 6.64 1.59
CA HIS A 190 18.78 6.53 0.13
C HIS A 190 20.21 6.69 -0.40
N PHE A 191 21.02 7.51 0.26
CA PHE A 191 22.38 7.85 -0.17
C PHE A 191 23.39 7.48 0.92
N GLU A 192 24.56 7.00 0.48
CA GLU A 192 25.67 6.60 1.35
C GLU A 192 26.13 7.73 2.30
N SER A 193 26.01 8.98 1.83
CA SER A 193 26.29 10.16 2.64
C SER A 193 25.53 11.39 2.12
N TRP A 194 25.51 12.46 2.92
CA TRP A 194 24.98 13.75 2.49
C TRP A 194 25.74 14.31 1.29
N ASP A 195 27.07 14.18 1.29
CA ASP A 195 27.90 14.66 0.18
C ASP A 195 27.64 13.86 -1.09
N ALA A 196 27.43 12.54 -1.00
CA ALA A 196 27.02 11.73 -2.14
C ALA A 196 25.67 12.19 -2.71
N ALA A 197 24.71 12.54 -1.86
CA ALA A 197 23.42 13.10 -2.29
C ALA A 197 23.61 14.45 -3.01
N CYS A 198 24.45 15.35 -2.49
CA CYS A 198 24.77 16.62 -3.15
C CYS A 198 25.48 16.43 -4.50
N GLU A 199 26.43 15.51 -4.57
CA GLU A 199 27.18 15.21 -5.80
C GLU A 199 26.26 14.63 -6.88
N GLN A 200 25.44 13.63 -6.54
CA GLN A 200 24.45 13.08 -7.46
C GLN A 200 23.39 14.12 -7.88
N ALA A 201 23.12 15.11 -7.03
CA ALA A 201 22.26 16.23 -7.38
C ALA A 201 22.96 17.25 -8.31
N GLY A 202 24.24 17.06 -8.64
CA GLY A 202 25.01 18.02 -9.45
C GLY A 202 25.34 19.31 -8.71
N ILE A 203 25.26 19.30 -7.37
CA ILE A 203 25.56 20.45 -6.53
C ILE A 203 27.06 20.40 -6.22
N LEU A 204 27.84 21.18 -6.97
CA LEU A 204 29.29 21.22 -6.81
C LEU A 204 29.67 21.76 -5.43
N SER A 205 30.66 21.11 -4.81
CA SER A 205 31.37 21.68 -3.67
C SER A 205 32.09 22.93 -4.16
N THR A 206 31.63 24.12 -3.78
CA THR A 206 32.47 25.32 -3.84
C THR A 206 33.60 25.11 -2.84
N THR A 207 34.72 24.59 -3.34
CA THR A 207 36.01 24.60 -2.66
C THR A 207 36.45 26.06 -2.57
N GLY A 208 36.05 26.75 -1.49
CA GLY A 208 36.70 27.97 -1.04
C GLY A 208 38.05 27.58 -0.41
N GLY A 209 39.13 28.17 -0.91
CA GLY A 209 40.51 27.86 -0.58
C GLY A 209 40.99 28.28 0.80
#